data_AF-K1S8J8-F1
#
_entry.id   AF-K1S8J8-F1
#
_cell.length_a   1.000
_cell.length_b   1.000
_cell.length_c   1.000
_cell.angle_alpha   90.00
_cell.angle_beta   90.00
_cell.angle_gamma   90.00
#
_symmetry.space_group_name_H-M   'P 1'
#
loop_
_entity.id
_entity.type
_entity.pdbx_description
1 polymer ?
#
loop_
_entity_poly.entity_id
_entity_poly.type
_entity_poly.pdbx_seq_one_letter_code
_entity_poly.pdbx_strand_id
1 'polypeptide(L)'
;MGAGSVVLSEVPPGSTVVGVPGRVVKRNNASLPQETMNQTDLPDPVREDITVLQRENSELTNRVLEMEDELKQLRRLVVMSAETGEQPQSAENDKTV
;
A
#
# COMPACT_ATOMS: atom_id res chain seq x y z
N MET A 1 37.49 -21.03 8.14
CA MET A 1 36.13 -20.49 8.37
C MET A 1 36.19 -18.98 8.29
N GLY A 2 35.28 -18.32 7.56
CA GLY A 2 35.15 -16.85 7.58
C GLY A 2 34.47 -16.37 8.87
N ALA A 3 34.80 -15.16 9.33
CA ALA A 3 34.22 -14.58 10.54
C ALA A 3 32.68 -14.48 10.41
N GLY A 4 31.96 -14.97 11.43
CA GLY A 4 30.49 -14.95 11.46
C GLY A 4 29.80 -16.08 10.68
N SER A 5 30.48 -17.15 10.30
CA SER A 5 29.82 -18.30 9.67
C SER A 5 29.25 -19.30 10.67
N VAL A 6 28.03 -19.78 10.42
CA VAL A 6 27.37 -20.84 11.22
C VAL A 6 27.33 -22.11 10.38
N VAL A 7 28.01 -23.15 10.84
CA VAL A 7 28.13 -24.45 10.16
C VAL A 7 27.18 -25.44 10.84
N LEU A 8 26.17 -25.91 10.11
CA LEU A 8 25.15 -26.84 10.62
C LEU A 8 25.45 -28.31 10.25
N SER A 9 26.54 -28.59 9.52
CA SER A 9 26.89 -29.95 9.04
C SER A 9 28.39 -30.09 8.82
N GLU A 10 28.91 -31.32 8.85
CA GLU A 10 30.35 -31.59 8.70
C GLU A 10 30.92 -31.06 7.37
N VAL A 11 32.08 -30.40 7.45
CA VAL A 11 32.74 -29.75 6.32
C VAL A 11 34.00 -30.53 5.94
N PRO A 12 34.20 -30.89 4.65
CA PRO A 12 35.41 -31.58 4.21
C PRO A 12 36.72 -30.81 4.53
N PRO A 13 37.83 -31.52 4.78
CA PRO A 13 39.12 -30.88 5.00
C PRO A 13 39.56 -30.08 3.76
N GLY A 14 40.15 -28.90 3.98
CA GLY A 14 40.59 -28.01 2.90
C GLY A 14 39.49 -27.11 2.33
N SER A 15 38.36 -26.96 3.03
CA SER A 15 37.23 -26.12 2.61
C SER A 15 37.13 -24.78 3.35
N THR A 16 36.72 -23.74 2.62
CA THR A 16 36.40 -22.42 3.20
C THR A 16 34.89 -22.22 3.21
N VAL A 17 34.32 -21.98 4.38
CA VAL A 17 32.91 -21.65 4.59
C VAL A 17 32.73 -20.16 4.87
N VAL A 18 31.72 -19.56 4.26
CA VAL A 18 31.29 -18.17 4.50
C VAL A 18 29.77 -18.07 4.55
N GLY A 19 29.23 -17.07 5.25
CA GLY A 19 27.80 -16.76 5.33
C GLY A 19 27.06 -17.39 6.52
N VAL A 20 25.86 -16.87 6.78
CA VAL A 20 24.86 -17.44 7.72
C VAL A 20 23.57 -17.62 6.92
N PRO A 21 23.09 -18.85 6.68
CA PRO A 21 23.73 -20.14 6.96
C PRO A 21 25.02 -20.36 6.13
N GLY A 22 26.02 -21.02 6.72
CA GLY A 22 27.34 -21.20 6.10
C GLY A 22 27.33 -22.08 4.86
N ARG A 23 27.86 -21.59 3.74
CA ARG A 23 28.05 -22.34 2.49
C ARG A 23 29.54 -22.51 2.16
N VAL A 24 29.91 -23.68 1.65
CA VAL A 24 31.29 -23.99 1.24
C VAL A 24 31.56 -23.32 -0.11
N VAL A 25 32.52 -22.39 -0.16
CA VAL A 25 32.84 -21.60 -1.37
C VAL A 25 34.18 -22.00 -2.01
N LYS A 26 35.05 -22.70 -1.28
CA LYS A 26 36.34 -23.19 -1.79
C LYS A 26 36.62 -24.59 -1.28
N ARG A 27 37.29 -25.42 -2.09
CA ARG A 27 37.81 -26.74 -1.70
C ARG A 27 39.16 -26.96 -2.37
N ASN A 28 40.20 -27.32 -1.61
CA ASN A 28 41.54 -27.64 -2.12
C ASN A 28 42.14 -26.57 -3.05
N ASN A 29 42.06 -25.29 -2.63
CA ASN A 29 42.56 -24.13 -3.39
C ASN A 29 41.91 -23.91 -4.77
N ALA A 30 40.90 -24.71 -5.13
CA ALA A 30 40.03 -24.49 -6.27
C ALA A 30 38.76 -23.76 -5.81
N SER A 31 38.45 -22.65 -6.48
CA SER A 31 37.14 -22.01 -6.36
C SER A 31 36.11 -22.95 -7.00
N LEU A 32 35.12 -23.38 -6.22
CA LEU A 32 33.95 -24.05 -6.79
C LEU A 32 33.24 -23.04 -7.70
N PRO A 33 32.56 -23.49 -8.79
CA PRO A 33 31.77 -22.60 -9.62
C PRO A 33 30.80 -21.84 -8.71
N GLN A 34 30.91 -20.52 -8.69
CA GLN A 34 29.92 -19.67 -8.04
C GLN A 34 28.64 -19.85 -8.85
N GLU A 35 27.77 -20.75 -8.42
CA GLU A 35 26.38 -20.73 -8.88
C GLU A 35 25.80 -19.39 -8.43
N THR A 36 25.91 -18.42 -9.35
CA THR A 36 25.05 -17.26 -9.55
C THR A 36 24.29 -16.87 -8.28
N MET A 37 25.01 -16.20 -7.39
CA MET A 37 24.41 -15.41 -6.31
C MET A 37 23.70 -14.23 -6.98
N ASN A 38 22.53 -14.50 -7.54
CA ASN A 38 21.68 -13.51 -8.19
C ASN A 38 20.98 -12.71 -7.08
N GLN A 39 21.76 -11.87 -6.40
CA GLN A 39 21.30 -11.00 -5.31
C GLN A 39 20.60 -9.73 -5.86
N THR A 40 20.45 -9.64 -7.17
CA THR A 40 19.93 -8.49 -7.90
C THR A 40 18.41 -8.57 -8.15
N ASP A 41 17.82 -9.77 -8.07
CA ASP A 41 16.39 -10.02 -8.31
C ASP A 41 15.60 -10.21 -7.01
N LEU A 42 16.02 -9.59 -5.91
CA LEU A 42 15.18 -9.56 -4.70
C LEU A 42 14.19 -8.38 -4.84
N PRO A 43 12.86 -8.63 -4.78
CA PRO A 43 11.90 -7.54 -4.80
C PRO A 43 12.20 -6.60 -3.63
N ASP A 44 12.38 -5.32 -3.94
CA ASP A 44 12.67 -4.30 -2.94
C ASP A 44 11.49 -4.25 -1.95
N PRO A 45 11.69 -4.63 -0.67
CA PRO A 45 10.60 -4.68 0.31
C PRO A 45 9.96 -3.30 0.51
N VAL A 46 10.71 -2.22 0.33
CA VAL A 46 10.18 -0.85 0.43
C VAL A 46 9.21 -0.56 -0.72
N ARG A 47 9.47 -1.06 -1.92
CA ARG A 47 8.59 -0.85 -3.08
C ARG A 47 7.27 -1.61 -2.92
N GLU A 48 7.32 -2.79 -2.32
CA GLU A 48 6.12 -3.56 -1.99
C GLU A 48 5.25 -2.81 -0.97
N ASP A 49 5.86 -2.33 0.11
CA ASP A 49 5.18 -1.53 1.13
C ASP A 49 4.57 -0.25 0.54
N ILE A 50 5.31 0.47 -0.32
CA ILE A 50 4.80 1.67 -0.99
C ILE A 50 3.58 1.35 -1.86
N THR A 51 3.59 0.22 -2.56
CA THR A 51 2.49 -0.16 -3.45
C THR A 51 1.22 -0.48 -2.64
N VAL A 52 1.37 -1.16 -1.50
CA VAL A 52 0.26 -1.43 -0.58
C VAL A 52 -0.30 -0.12 -0.03
N LEU A 53 0.56 0.76 0.47
CA LEU A 53 0.16 2.05 1.03
C LEU A 53 -0.53 2.97 -0.01
N GLN A 54 -0.07 2.94 -1.27
CA GLN A 54 -0.69 3.71 -2.35
C GLN A 54 -2.10 3.20 -2.65
N ARG A 55 -2.30 1.89 -2.66
CA ARG A 55 -3.61 1.28 -2.86
C ARG A 55 -4.57 1.65 -1.73
N GLU A 56 -4.15 1.50 -0.49
CA GLU A 56 -4.97 1.84 0.68
C GLU A 56 -5.33 3.34 0.69
N ASN A 57 -4.38 4.22 0.41
CA ASN A 57 -4.65 5.66 0.29
C ASN A 57 -5.67 5.96 -0.82
N SER A 58 -5.60 5.26 -1.95
CA SER A 58 -6.52 5.47 -3.06
C SER A 58 -7.94 5.03 -2.68
N GLU A 59 -8.07 3.87 -2.03
CA GLU A 59 -9.35 3.36 -1.51
C GLU A 59 -9.96 4.31 -0.46
N LEU A 60 -9.16 4.81 0.47
CA LEU A 60 -9.60 5.78 1.48
C LEU A 60 -10.03 7.11 0.84
N THR A 61 -9.24 7.62 -0.10
CA THR A 61 -9.55 8.88 -0.81
C THR A 61 -10.88 8.78 -1.55
N ASN A 62 -11.12 7.67 -2.27
CA ASN A 62 -12.39 7.46 -2.95
C ASN A 62 -13.57 7.45 -1.99
N ARG A 63 -13.42 6.78 -0.83
CA ARG A 63 -14.47 6.70 0.18
C ARG A 63 -14.78 8.06 0.81
N VAL A 64 -13.75 8.89 1.02
CA VAL A 64 -13.93 10.27 1.49
C VAL A 64 -14.69 11.10 0.45
N LEU A 65 -14.32 11.00 -0.83
CA LEU A 65 -15.00 11.73 -1.91
C LEU A 65 -16.48 11.34 -2.04
N GLU A 66 -16.80 10.04 -1.92
CA GLU A 66 -18.19 9.57 -1.93
C GLU A 66 -18.99 10.17 -0.77
N MET A 67 -18.45 10.11 0.46
CA MET A 67 -19.10 10.69 1.63
C MET A 67 -19.27 12.21 1.52
N GLU A 68 -18.27 12.92 0.99
CA GLU A 68 -18.34 14.36 0.77
C GLU A 68 -19.43 14.73 -0.25
N ASP A 69 -19.61 13.94 -1.31
CA ASP A 69 -20.69 14.16 -2.27
C ASP A 69 -22.05 13.91 -1.63
N GLU A 70 -22.23 12.81 -0.90
CA GLU A 70 -23.47 12.52 -0.16
C GLU A 70 -23.85 13.65 0.79
N LEU A 71 -22.89 14.17 1.56
CA LEU A 71 -23.09 15.31 2.46
C LEU A 71 -23.49 16.58 1.71
N LYS A 72 -22.92 16.79 0.52
CA LYS A 72 -23.25 17.94 -0.33
C LYS A 72 -24.66 17.83 -0.89
N GLN A 73 -25.09 16.64 -1.32
CA GLN A 73 -26.46 16.39 -1.78
C GLN A 73 -27.46 16.57 -0.63
N LEU A 74 -27.18 16.02 0.55
CA LEU A 74 -28.01 16.20 1.74
C LEU A 74 -28.13 17.68 2.13
N ARG A 75 -27.02 18.44 2.14
CA ARG A 75 -27.07 19.89 2.38
C ARG A 75 -27.96 20.61 1.37
N ARG A 76 -27.85 20.27 0.08
CA ARG A 76 -28.66 20.87 -0.97
C ARG A 76 -30.15 20.59 -0.76
N LEU A 77 -30.51 19.35 -0.44
CA LEU A 77 -31.89 18.96 -0.15
C LEU A 77 -32.46 19.71 1.05
N VAL A 78 -31.68 19.84 2.14
CA VAL A 78 -32.10 20.59 3.33
C VAL A 78 -32.36 22.06 3.00
N VAL A 79 -31.49 22.71 2.23
CA VAL A 79 -31.67 24.12 1.82
C VAL A 79 -32.92 24.29 0.94
N MET A 80 -33.13 23.42 -0.04
CA MET A 80 -34.33 23.48 -0.90
C MET A 80 -35.64 23.26 -0.14
N SER A 81 -35.62 22.39 0.88
CA SER A 81 -36.80 22.15 1.72
C SER A 81 -37.14 23.33 2.64
N ALA A 82 -36.16 24.17 3.00
CA ALA A 82 -36.38 25.37 3.80
C ALA A 82 -37.00 26.53 2.98
N GLU A 83 -36.68 26.64 1.69
CA GLU A 83 -37.18 27.71 0.81
C GLU A 83 -38.63 27.45 0.32
N THR A 84 -39.13 26.22 0.42
CA THR A 84 -40.49 25.87 -0.04
C THR A 84 -41.60 26.22 1.01
N GLY A 85 -41.22 26.73 2.19
CA GLY A 85 -42.14 27.02 3.29
C GLY A 85 -42.81 28.40 3.27
N GLU A 86 -42.47 29.30 2.34
CA GLU A 86 -42.97 30.68 2.34
C GLU A 86 -43.71 31.02 1.03
N GLN A 87 -44.97 30.57 0.91
CA GLN A 87 -45.91 31.12 -0.06
C GLN A 87 -46.91 32.05 0.66
N PRO A 88 -46.88 33.38 0.45
CA PRO A 88 -47.96 34.24 0.89
C PRO A 88 -49.13 34.10 -0.08
N GLN A 89 -50.12 33.29 0.29
CA GLN A 89 -51.44 33.31 -0.33
C GLN A 89 -52.25 34.49 0.22
N SER A 90 -52.17 35.66 -0.42
CA SER A 90 -53.26 36.64 -0.35
C SER A 90 -53.01 37.78 -1.34
N ALA A 91 -53.69 37.76 -2.48
CA ALA A 91 -54.28 38.95 -3.12
C ALA A 91 -54.89 38.58 -4.48
N GLU A 92 -55.98 37.81 -4.48
CA GLU A 92 -56.89 37.83 -5.62
C GLU A 92 -58.31 37.66 -5.09
N ASN A 93 -59.06 38.76 -5.15
CA ASN A 93 -60.52 38.92 -5.11
C ASN A 93 -60.71 40.44 -5.27
N ASP A 94 -60.44 40.94 -6.47
CA ASP A 94 -61.43 41.10 -7.54
C ASP A 94 -62.60 42.00 -7.14
N LYS A 95 -62.69 43.09 -7.89
CA LYS A 95 -63.68 44.13 -7.77
C LYS A 95 -65.02 43.55 -8.23
N THR A 96 -66.07 43.72 -7.44
CA THR A 96 -67.43 43.68 -8.00
C THR A 96 -68.29 44.74 -7.32
N VAL A 97 -68.62 45.74 -8.15
CA VAL A 97 -69.81 46.63 -8.19
C VAL A 97 -70.49 47.02 -6.87
#